data_AF-A0A947PWM4-F1
#
_entry.id   AF-A0A947PWM4-F1
#
_cell.length_a   1.000
_cell.length_b   1.000
_cell.length_c   1.000
_cell.angle_alpha   90.00
_cell.angle_beta   90.00
_cell.angle_gamma   90.00
#
_symmetry.space_group_name_H-M   'P 1'
#
loop_
_entity.id
_entity.type
_entity.pdbx_description
1 polymer ?
#
loop_
_entity_poly.entity_id
_entity_poly.type
_entity_poly.pdbx_seq_one_letter_code
_entity_poly.pdbx_strand_id
1 'polypeptide(L)'
;YVAATKAQSEIAPLYPTHVTSIRDYMFTGLAARTDDGALVALAEALGVIGALDDTQAAAVIPELLQPHNLAKPALHAPAAAALGQIGAARTQFATPVFDALVTLNNTADNAGRIGIVKAMSAMALQGNQWVQPTLTHMEAMIPGSNTPLLTAMADVLVPIAERHARFSNEIARILNVMQQSANGSAASKIRSALNDVREVQQLFNQQNHGQTRARLESELPAALTNEAAARAMWPDAQSLTQAPDAVTRRKAAEILTQLGRTYGGLAAEGVTTLATLNKDMDPGVRLAVTQGLGMLGMQNPALAADILVALQPLTLDTDPMVAGLAVNAVGMLGARNPDLTDEATAILTPAAQSTDTMVRGNANNHLQKLAP
;
A
#
# COMPACT_ATOMS: atom_id res chain seq x y z
N TYR A 1 -16.48 44.88 10.97
CA TYR A 1 -15.05 44.59 10.73
C TYR A 1 -14.89 43.31 9.94
N VAL A 2 -15.30 42.14 10.46
CA VAL A 2 -15.29 40.85 9.75
C VAL A 2 -15.83 40.93 8.32
N ALA A 3 -17.01 41.53 8.11
CA ALA A 3 -17.59 41.71 6.77
C ALA A 3 -16.73 42.60 5.84
N ALA A 4 -16.06 43.62 6.39
CA ALA A 4 -15.19 44.51 5.63
C ALA A 4 -13.88 43.82 5.23
N THR A 5 -13.28 43.05 6.15
CA THR A 5 -12.08 42.25 5.88
C THR A 5 -12.34 41.21 4.79
N LYS A 6 -13.49 40.53 4.85
CA LYS A 6 -13.91 39.57 3.82
C LYS A 6 -14.12 40.24 2.46
N ALA A 7 -14.86 41.35 2.43
CA ALA A 7 -15.06 42.12 1.20
C ALA A 7 -13.72 42.61 0.60
N GLN A 8 -12.77 43.05 1.43
CA GLN A 8 -11.45 43.46 0.98
C GLN A 8 -10.65 42.32 0.36
N SER A 9 -10.71 41.10 0.90
CA SER A 9 -10.06 39.94 0.28
C SER A 9 -10.70 39.51 -1.05
N GLU A 10 -12.02 39.65 -1.19
CA GLU A 10 -12.73 39.33 -2.44
C GLU A 10 -12.46 40.37 -3.55
N ILE A 11 -12.21 41.61 -3.15
CA ILE A 11 -11.91 42.72 -4.07
C ILE A 11 -10.42 42.78 -4.45
N ALA A 12 -9.51 42.30 -3.60
CA ALA A 12 -8.06 42.35 -3.83
C ALA A 12 -7.62 41.80 -5.22
N PRO A 13 -8.12 40.66 -5.73
CA PRO A 13 -7.79 40.18 -7.08
C PRO A 13 -8.19 41.15 -8.20
N LEU A 14 -9.23 41.97 -7.98
CA LEU A 14 -9.77 42.90 -8.97
C LEU A 14 -8.99 44.22 -9.01
N TYR A 15 -8.18 44.51 -8.00
CA TYR A 15 -7.43 45.75 -7.87
C TYR A 15 -5.96 45.51 -7.47
N PRO A 16 -5.12 45.01 -8.40
CA PRO A 16 -3.73 44.64 -8.12
C PRO A 16 -2.89 45.76 -7.52
N THR A 17 -3.18 47.02 -7.88
CA THR A 17 -2.49 48.22 -7.37
C THR A 17 -2.71 48.47 -5.87
N HIS A 18 -3.75 47.88 -5.28
CA HIS A 18 -4.13 48.11 -3.88
C HIS A 18 -3.85 46.91 -2.97
N VAL A 19 -3.45 45.75 -3.52
CA VAL A 19 -3.24 44.51 -2.77
C VAL A 19 -2.23 44.70 -1.63
N THR A 20 -1.11 45.37 -1.89
CA THR A 20 -0.09 45.67 -0.87
C THR A 20 -0.65 46.51 0.27
N SER A 21 -1.40 47.57 -0.02
CA SER A 21 -2.00 48.42 1.02
C SER A 21 -3.06 47.69 1.84
N ILE A 22 -3.85 46.82 1.20
CA ILE A 22 -4.84 45.98 1.88
C ILE A 22 -4.14 45.00 2.82
N ARG A 23 -3.07 44.33 2.36
CA ARG A 23 -2.26 43.43 3.16
C ARG A 23 -1.67 44.12 4.39
N ASP A 24 -1.03 45.27 4.21
CA ASP A 24 -0.35 45.98 5.30
C ASP A 24 -1.34 46.49 6.36
N TYR A 25 -2.55 46.87 5.94
CA TYR A 25 -3.66 47.15 6.85
C TYR A 25 -4.08 45.91 7.66
N MET A 26 -4.15 44.73 7.02
CA MET A 26 -4.45 43.47 7.70
C MET A 26 -3.35 43.06 8.68
N PHE A 27 -2.07 43.26 8.35
CA PHE A 27 -0.95 43.03 9.27
C PHE A 27 -1.06 43.88 10.54
N THR A 28 -1.34 45.18 10.37
CA THR A 28 -1.57 46.09 11.50
C THR A 28 -2.75 45.62 12.36
N GLY A 29 -3.83 45.15 11.72
CA GLY A 29 -4.99 44.57 12.40
C GLY A 29 -4.66 43.30 13.17
N LEU A 30 -3.84 42.41 12.58
CA LEU A 30 -3.46 41.14 13.17
C LEU A 30 -2.63 41.35 14.44
N ALA A 31 -1.69 42.29 14.41
CA ALA A 31 -0.87 42.66 15.56
C ALA A 31 -1.72 43.27 16.70
N ALA A 32 -2.59 44.24 16.38
CA ALA A 32 -3.29 45.05 17.37
C ALA A 32 -4.51 44.37 18.02
N ARG A 33 -5.09 43.33 17.41
CA ARG A 33 -6.37 42.75 17.86
C ARG A 33 -6.21 41.56 18.79
N THR A 34 -7.21 41.43 19.67
CA THR A 34 -7.38 40.31 20.62
C THR A 34 -8.75 39.62 20.47
N ASP A 35 -9.61 40.10 19.57
CA ASP A 35 -10.92 39.50 19.30
C ASP A 35 -10.78 38.33 18.33
N ASP A 36 -11.19 37.14 18.77
CA ASP A 36 -11.05 35.88 18.03
C ASP A 36 -11.68 35.95 16.65
N GLY A 37 -12.90 36.50 16.53
CA GLY A 37 -13.61 36.59 15.25
C GLY A 37 -12.89 37.49 14.24
N ALA A 38 -12.30 38.58 14.71
CA ALA A 38 -11.50 39.47 13.88
C ALA A 38 -10.16 38.84 13.48
N LEU A 39 -9.51 38.10 14.37
CA LEU A 39 -8.26 37.37 14.08
C LEU A 39 -8.47 36.28 13.03
N VAL A 40 -9.55 35.51 13.14
CA VAL A 40 -9.95 34.51 12.14
C VAL A 40 -10.14 35.16 10.77
N ALA A 41 -10.96 36.21 10.70
CA ALA A 41 -11.25 36.89 9.44
C ALA A 41 -10.00 37.51 8.79
N LEU A 42 -9.07 38.01 9.60
CA LEU A 42 -7.80 38.56 9.12
C LEU A 42 -6.90 37.48 8.54
N ALA A 43 -6.74 36.35 9.23
CA ALA A 43 -5.92 35.25 8.74
C ALA A 43 -6.46 34.65 7.45
N GLU A 44 -7.78 34.44 7.36
CA GLU A 44 -8.43 33.96 6.14
C GLU A 44 -8.19 34.91 4.97
N ALA A 45 -8.38 36.22 5.19
CA ALA A 45 -8.14 37.23 4.17
C ALA A 45 -6.68 37.31 3.74
N LEU A 46 -5.74 37.15 4.68
CA LEU A 46 -4.31 37.06 4.38
C LEU A 46 -3.97 35.80 3.59
N GLY A 47 -4.63 34.67 3.83
CA GLY A 47 -4.50 33.45 3.02
C GLY A 47 -4.90 33.68 1.56
N VAL A 48 -6.04 34.37 1.34
CA VAL A 48 -6.49 34.77 -0.01
C VAL A 48 -5.47 35.69 -0.68
N ILE A 49 -4.99 36.72 0.04
CA ILE A 49 -4.00 37.67 -0.50
C ILE A 49 -2.68 36.97 -0.83
N GLY A 50 -2.16 36.13 0.07
CA GLY A 50 -0.94 35.37 -0.13
C GLY A 50 -1.03 34.40 -1.32
N ALA A 51 -2.23 33.95 -1.68
CA ALA A 51 -2.44 33.12 -2.85
C ALA A 51 -2.42 33.88 -4.19
N LEU A 52 -2.47 35.23 -4.20
CA LEU A 52 -2.58 36.06 -5.42
C LEU A 52 -1.32 36.15 -6.27
N ASP A 53 -0.16 36.25 -5.64
CA ASP A 53 1.14 36.29 -6.31
C ASP A 53 2.28 35.97 -5.33
N ASP A 54 3.47 35.81 -5.87
CA ASP A 54 4.66 35.40 -5.13
C ASP A 54 5.16 36.46 -4.16
N THR A 55 4.91 37.74 -4.46
CA THR A 55 5.27 38.87 -3.59
C THR A 55 4.39 38.84 -2.34
N GLN A 56 3.10 38.55 -2.50
CA GLN A 56 2.18 38.43 -1.37
C GLN A 56 2.47 37.18 -0.54
N ALA A 57 2.71 36.03 -1.18
CA ALA A 57 3.08 34.80 -0.48
C ALA A 57 4.31 35.00 0.41
N ALA A 58 5.38 35.59 -0.16
CA ALA A 58 6.63 35.87 0.56
C ALA A 58 6.45 36.81 1.76
N ALA A 59 5.48 37.73 1.70
CA ALA A 59 5.19 38.65 2.80
C ALA A 59 4.27 38.04 3.86
N VAL A 60 3.24 37.29 3.47
CA VAL A 60 2.21 36.77 4.39
C VAL A 60 2.73 35.62 5.25
N ILE A 61 3.50 34.69 4.67
CA ILE A 61 4.01 33.51 5.39
C ILE A 61 4.77 33.89 6.68
N PRO A 62 5.82 34.73 6.65
CA PRO A 62 6.55 35.08 7.87
C PRO A 62 5.70 35.89 8.86
N GLU A 63 4.75 36.70 8.38
CA GLU A 63 3.90 37.51 9.24
C GLU A 63 2.97 36.65 10.10
N LEU A 64 2.38 35.60 9.52
CA LEU A 64 1.54 34.64 10.26
C LEU A 64 2.32 33.90 11.36
N LEU A 65 3.66 33.84 11.27
CA LEU A 65 4.54 33.18 12.23
C LEU A 65 5.22 34.13 13.21
N GLN A 66 4.90 35.43 13.20
CA GLN A 66 5.49 36.36 14.16
C GLN A 66 5.23 35.89 15.61
N PRO A 67 6.19 36.03 16.54
CA PRO A 67 6.03 35.52 17.90
C PRO A 67 4.77 36.02 18.62
N HIS A 68 4.38 37.28 18.37
CA HIS A 68 3.18 37.88 18.94
C HIS A 68 1.87 37.31 18.35
N ASN A 69 1.93 36.73 17.15
CA ASN A 69 0.81 36.04 16.49
C ASN A 69 0.71 34.59 16.95
N LEU A 70 1.85 33.89 17.09
CA LEU A 70 1.92 32.53 17.65
C LEU A 70 1.49 32.45 19.12
N ALA A 71 1.51 33.58 19.84
CA ALA A 71 0.99 33.65 21.21
C ALA A 71 -0.55 33.69 21.30
N LYS A 72 -1.27 33.73 20.17
CA LYS A 72 -2.74 33.88 20.10
C LYS A 72 -3.38 32.55 19.67
N PRO A 73 -3.95 31.74 20.59
CA PRO A 73 -4.53 30.44 20.24
C PRO A 73 -5.61 30.48 19.16
N ALA A 74 -6.46 31.52 19.18
CA ALA A 74 -7.50 31.74 18.19
C ALA A 74 -6.97 31.90 16.75
N LEU A 75 -5.69 32.22 16.59
CA LEU A 75 -5.05 32.40 15.29
C LEU A 75 -4.45 31.11 14.73
N HIS A 76 -4.20 30.08 15.54
CA HIS A 76 -3.47 28.89 15.06
C HIS A 76 -4.20 28.17 13.92
N ALA A 77 -5.48 27.85 14.07
CA ALA A 77 -6.24 27.15 13.03
C ALA A 77 -6.43 28.00 11.76
N PRO A 78 -6.82 29.29 11.86
CA PRO A 78 -6.89 30.17 10.69
C PRO A 78 -5.54 30.41 10.00
N ALA A 79 -4.45 30.56 10.75
CA ALA A 79 -3.11 30.71 10.18
C ALA A 79 -2.69 29.43 9.44
N ALA A 80 -2.95 28.25 10.00
CA ALA A 80 -2.69 26.99 9.31
C ALA A 80 -3.51 26.88 8.01
N ALA A 81 -4.78 27.26 8.03
CA ALA A 81 -5.62 27.28 6.84
C ALA A 81 -5.10 28.24 5.76
N ALA A 82 -4.71 29.46 6.16
CA ALA A 82 -4.12 30.46 5.28
C ALA A 82 -2.81 29.98 4.66
N LEU A 83 -1.92 29.41 5.46
CA LEU A 83 -0.67 28.78 4.99
C LEU A 83 -0.97 27.66 4.00
N GLY A 84 -1.90 26.75 4.32
CA GLY A 84 -2.32 25.68 3.41
C GLY A 84 -2.86 26.18 2.07
N GLN A 85 -3.65 27.26 2.09
CA GLN A 85 -4.15 27.90 0.87
C GLN A 85 -3.01 28.47 0.01
N ILE A 86 -2.05 29.15 0.63
CA ILE A 86 -0.86 29.70 -0.05
C ILE A 86 -0.04 28.55 -0.67
N GLY A 87 0.25 27.50 0.09
CA GLY A 87 1.03 26.35 -0.38
C GLY A 87 0.35 25.57 -1.50
N ALA A 88 -0.98 25.47 -1.47
CA ALA A 88 -1.76 24.84 -2.54
C ALA A 88 -1.82 25.69 -3.81
N ALA A 89 -1.92 27.03 -3.69
CA ALA A 89 -1.96 27.94 -4.82
C ALA A 89 -0.58 28.20 -5.45
N ARG A 90 0.50 28.08 -4.66
CA ARG A 90 1.85 28.49 -5.02
C ARG A 90 2.85 27.38 -4.76
N THR A 91 3.06 26.51 -5.75
CA THR A 91 3.93 25.33 -5.64
C THR A 91 5.37 25.66 -5.24
N GLN A 92 5.90 26.81 -5.66
CA GLN A 92 7.24 27.28 -5.27
C GLN A 92 7.36 27.70 -3.79
N PHE A 93 6.24 28.02 -3.13
CA PHE A 93 6.18 28.31 -1.69
C PHE A 93 5.75 27.10 -0.86
N ALA A 94 5.51 25.94 -1.47
CA ALA A 94 5.06 24.78 -0.74
C ALA A 94 6.10 24.30 0.31
N THR A 95 7.41 24.38 0.04
CA THR A 95 8.42 24.07 1.08
C THR A 95 8.39 25.09 2.22
N PRO A 96 8.51 26.41 1.98
CA PRO A 96 8.35 27.41 3.04
C PRO A 96 7.05 27.28 3.86
N VAL A 97 5.94 26.97 3.20
CA VAL A 97 4.64 26.74 3.85
C VAL A 97 4.67 25.49 4.71
N PHE A 98 5.25 24.40 4.24
CA PHE A 98 5.36 23.17 5.03
C PHE A 98 6.19 23.42 6.31
N ASP A 99 7.33 24.11 6.18
CA ASP A 99 8.18 24.50 7.32
C ASP A 99 7.45 25.43 8.29
N ALA A 100 6.65 26.35 7.76
CA ALA A 100 5.79 27.23 8.54
C ALA A 100 4.75 26.46 9.36
N LEU A 101 4.10 25.46 8.74
CA LEU A 101 3.13 24.59 9.41
C LEU A 101 3.78 23.75 10.52
N VAL A 102 4.99 23.23 10.28
CA VAL A 102 5.79 22.53 11.31
C VAL A 102 6.12 23.47 12.47
N THR A 103 6.51 24.70 12.18
CA THR A 103 6.81 25.72 13.19
C THR A 103 5.59 26.04 14.04
N LEU A 104 4.43 26.26 13.39
CA LEU A 104 3.16 26.52 14.05
C LEU A 104 2.72 25.36 14.94
N ASN A 105 2.99 24.10 14.56
CA ASN A 105 2.64 22.92 15.34
C ASN A 105 3.27 22.92 16.75
N ASN A 106 4.45 23.52 16.91
CA ASN A 106 5.17 23.56 18.19
C ASN A 106 4.48 24.43 19.25
N THR A 107 3.66 25.41 18.82
CA THR A 107 2.92 26.31 19.72
C THR A 107 1.41 26.09 19.64
N ALA A 108 0.93 25.32 18.65
CA ALA A 108 -0.48 25.12 18.37
C ALA A 108 -1.20 24.33 19.47
N ASP A 109 -2.39 24.82 19.82
CA ASP A 109 -3.41 24.10 20.56
C ASP A 109 -4.08 23.05 19.66
N ASN A 110 -5.03 22.29 20.22
CA ASN A 110 -5.68 21.20 19.48
C ASN A 110 -6.42 21.67 18.23
N ALA A 111 -7.04 22.87 18.26
CA ALA A 111 -7.68 23.43 17.08
C ALA A 111 -6.65 23.76 15.99
N GLY A 112 -5.55 24.41 16.37
CA GLY A 112 -4.42 24.68 15.48
C GLY A 112 -3.85 23.43 14.83
N ARG A 113 -3.59 22.38 15.62
CA ARG A 113 -3.08 21.08 15.12
C ARG A 113 -4.02 20.43 14.10
N ILE A 114 -5.33 20.52 14.30
CA ILE A 114 -6.33 20.06 13.31
C ILE A 114 -6.23 20.90 12.03
N GLY A 115 -6.08 22.22 12.14
CA GLY A 115 -5.86 23.10 10.99
C GLY A 115 -4.61 22.72 10.19
N ILE A 116 -3.51 22.40 10.89
CA ILE A 116 -2.24 21.98 10.29
C ILE A 116 -2.40 20.66 9.52
N VAL A 117 -3.02 19.66 10.13
CA VAL A 117 -3.33 18.36 9.49
C VAL A 117 -4.11 18.55 8.19
N LYS A 118 -5.12 19.44 8.20
CA LYS A 118 -5.92 19.76 7.00
C LYS A 118 -5.10 20.48 5.93
N ALA A 119 -4.28 21.45 6.32
CA ALA A 119 -3.42 22.20 5.41
C ALA A 119 -2.37 21.30 4.72
N MET A 120 -1.68 20.47 5.50
CA MET A 120 -0.70 19.51 4.97
C MET A 120 -1.35 18.45 4.08
N SER A 121 -2.58 18.01 4.40
CA SER A 121 -3.35 17.11 3.53
C SER A 121 -3.71 17.77 2.20
N ALA A 122 -4.16 19.02 2.20
CA ALA A 122 -4.45 19.75 0.97
C ALA A 122 -3.23 19.83 0.06
N MET A 123 -2.04 20.06 0.64
CA MET A 123 -0.77 20.04 -0.09
C MET A 123 -0.41 18.63 -0.61
N ALA A 124 -0.58 17.59 0.22
CA ALA A 124 -0.36 16.20 -0.16
C ALA A 124 -1.22 15.78 -1.35
N LEU A 125 -2.50 16.19 -1.35
CA LEU A 125 -3.41 15.95 -2.46
C LEU A 125 -2.94 16.63 -3.76
N GLN A 126 -2.34 17.82 -3.71
CA GLN A 126 -1.88 18.49 -4.93
C GLN A 126 -0.65 17.83 -5.56
N GLY A 127 0.21 17.17 -4.78
CA GLY A 127 1.47 16.66 -5.29
C GLY A 127 2.08 15.52 -4.48
N ASN A 128 2.48 14.48 -5.21
CA ASN A 128 3.18 13.29 -4.70
C ASN A 128 4.36 13.59 -3.76
N GLN A 129 5.09 14.68 -3.99
CA GLN A 129 6.27 15.08 -3.21
C GLN A 129 5.92 15.50 -1.77
N TRP A 130 4.66 15.85 -1.50
CA TRP A 130 4.18 16.29 -0.20
C TRP A 130 3.54 15.17 0.63
N VAL A 131 3.22 14.03 0.01
CA VAL A 131 2.61 12.90 0.72
C VAL A 131 3.53 12.39 1.83
N GLN A 132 4.78 12.05 1.53
CA GLN A 132 5.70 11.48 2.54
C GLN A 132 6.03 12.45 3.68
N PRO A 133 6.34 13.75 3.45
CA PRO A 133 6.50 14.72 4.52
C PRO A 133 5.25 14.82 5.41
N THR A 134 4.06 14.88 4.80
CA THR A 134 2.78 14.95 5.53
C THR A 134 2.56 13.71 6.40
N LEU A 135 2.78 12.50 5.87
CA LEU A 135 2.66 11.26 6.62
C LEU A 135 3.64 11.20 7.81
N THR A 136 4.90 11.58 7.58
CA THR A 136 5.94 11.62 8.61
C THR A 136 5.56 12.58 9.74
N HIS A 137 5.03 13.76 9.40
CA HIS A 137 4.61 14.73 10.40
C HIS A 137 3.38 14.25 11.18
N MET A 138 2.36 13.69 10.51
CA MET A 138 1.18 13.14 11.18
C MET A 138 1.54 12.03 12.16
N GLU A 139 2.47 11.14 11.79
CA GLU A 139 2.95 10.08 12.69
C GLU A 139 3.61 10.67 13.96
N ALA A 140 4.45 11.70 13.80
CA ALA A 140 5.09 12.38 14.93
C ALA A 140 4.08 13.10 15.85
N MET A 141 2.89 13.42 15.34
CA MET A 141 1.81 14.04 16.12
C MET A 141 0.98 13.03 16.92
N ILE A 142 1.04 11.72 16.62
CA ILE A 142 0.22 10.70 17.30
C ILE A 142 0.44 10.70 18.82
N PRO A 143 1.69 10.72 19.34
CA PRO A 143 1.91 10.82 20.78
C PRO A 143 1.33 12.13 21.34
N GLY A 144 0.44 12.01 22.34
CA GLY A 144 -0.23 13.17 22.93
C GLY A 144 -1.39 13.74 22.11
N SER A 145 -1.82 13.06 21.05
CA SER A 145 -3.04 13.41 20.31
C SER A 145 -4.30 13.16 21.14
N ASN A 146 -5.32 13.99 20.92
CA ASN A 146 -6.66 13.82 21.49
C ASN A 146 -7.64 13.23 20.46
N THR A 147 -8.85 12.86 20.90
CA THR A 147 -9.89 12.26 20.05
C THR A 147 -10.22 13.11 18.81
N PRO A 148 -10.41 14.44 18.90
CA PRO A 148 -10.61 15.29 17.71
C PRO A 148 -9.46 15.27 16.71
N LEU A 149 -8.21 15.32 17.17
CA LEU A 149 -7.04 15.34 16.29
C LEU A 149 -6.86 14.00 15.56
N LEU A 150 -6.97 12.88 16.28
CA LEU A 150 -6.93 11.54 15.68
C LEU A 150 -8.05 11.35 14.65
N THR A 151 -9.24 11.89 14.93
CA THR A 151 -10.37 11.86 13.99
C THR A 151 -10.07 12.67 12.73
N ALA A 152 -9.52 13.88 12.88
CA ALA A 152 -9.15 14.72 11.75
C ALA A 152 -8.04 14.11 10.89
N MET A 153 -7.05 13.45 11.51
CA MET A 153 -6.03 12.69 10.79
C MET A 153 -6.65 11.54 9.98
N ALA A 154 -7.55 10.76 10.58
CA ALA A 154 -8.23 9.67 9.86
C ALA A 154 -9.05 10.20 8.66
N ASP A 155 -9.75 11.33 8.83
CA ASP A 155 -10.54 11.97 7.78
C ASP A 155 -9.71 12.39 6.56
N VAL A 156 -8.46 12.81 6.77
CA VAL A 156 -7.61 13.30 5.68
C VAL A 156 -6.74 12.22 5.06
N LEU A 157 -6.51 11.10 5.74
CA LEU A 157 -5.68 10.00 5.23
C LEU A 157 -6.38 9.18 4.15
N VAL A 158 -7.71 9.02 4.21
CA VAL A 158 -8.48 8.28 3.19
C VAL A 158 -8.37 8.94 1.81
N PRO A 159 -8.65 10.25 1.62
CA PRO A 159 -8.50 10.90 0.31
C PRO A 159 -7.06 10.88 -0.22
N ILE A 160 -6.05 10.93 0.67
CA ILE A 160 -4.65 10.80 0.26
C ILE A 160 -4.39 9.40 -0.29
N ALA A 161 -4.92 8.35 0.36
CA ALA A 161 -4.81 6.98 -0.14
C ALA A 161 -5.51 6.82 -1.48
N GLU A 162 -6.75 7.30 -1.63
CA GLU A 162 -7.52 7.23 -2.88
C GLU A 162 -6.78 7.89 -4.05
N ARG A 163 -6.22 9.08 -3.82
CA ARG A 163 -5.49 9.82 -4.87
C ARG A 163 -4.08 9.28 -5.13
N HIS A 164 -3.43 8.76 -4.10
CA HIS A 164 -2.04 8.32 -4.14
C HIS A 164 -1.90 6.88 -3.62
N ALA A 165 -2.59 5.95 -4.27
CA ALA A 165 -2.75 4.56 -3.82
C ALA A 165 -1.45 3.80 -3.52
N ARG A 166 -0.32 4.21 -4.12
CA ARG A 166 1.02 3.67 -3.80
C ARG A 166 1.47 3.89 -2.36
N PHE A 167 0.90 4.87 -1.65
CA PHE A 167 1.17 5.15 -0.24
C PHE A 167 0.17 4.46 0.71
N SER A 168 -0.78 3.68 0.18
CA SER A 168 -1.82 3.03 0.99
C SER A 168 -1.26 2.11 2.08
N ASN A 169 -0.14 1.41 1.84
CA ASN A 169 0.56 0.61 2.86
C ASN A 169 1.00 1.45 4.06
N GLU A 170 1.64 2.59 3.78
CA GLU A 170 2.17 3.48 4.80
C GLU A 170 1.04 4.19 5.57
N ILE A 171 -0.01 4.58 4.86
CA ILE A 171 -1.22 5.14 5.46
C ILE A 171 -1.91 4.11 6.37
N ALA A 172 -2.05 2.86 5.93
CA ALA A 172 -2.60 1.79 6.74
C ALA A 172 -1.75 1.53 8.00
N ARG A 173 -0.41 1.61 7.89
CA ARG A 173 0.50 1.52 9.04
C ARG A 173 0.24 2.63 10.05
N ILE A 174 0.15 3.88 9.61
CA ILE A 174 -0.15 5.04 10.47
C ILE A 174 -1.52 4.88 11.14
N LEU A 175 -2.56 4.50 10.40
CA LEU A 175 -3.90 4.26 10.94
C LEU A 175 -3.91 3.15 12.01
N ASN A 176 -3.10 2.10 11.85
CA ASN A 176 -2.95 1.08 12.89
C ASN A 176 -2.30 1.63 14.17
N VAL A 177 -1.25 2.45 14.04
CA VAL A 177 -0.61 3.12 15.21
C VAL A 177 -1.59 4.06 15.91
N MET A 178 -2.37 4.83 15.13
CA MET A 178 -3.44 5.67 15.67
C MET A 178 -4.51 4.85 16.40
N GLN A 179 -4.89 3.70 15.85
CA GLN A 179 -5.91 2.82 16.46
C GLN A 179 -5.48 2.35 17.84
N GLN A 180 -4.19 2.06 18.06
CA GLN A 180 -3.65 1.65 19.36
C GLN A 180 -3.76 2.76 20.42
N SER A 181 -3.75 4.03 19.99
CA SER A 181 -3.83 5.21 20.86
C SER A 181 -5.26 5.75 21.02
N ALA A 182 -6.21 5.25 20.23
CA ALA A 182 -7.57 5.78 20.17
C ALA A 182 -8.54 5.03 21.10
N ASN A 183 -9.50 5.76 21.65
CA ASN A 183 -10.65 5.21 22.37
C ASN A 183 -11.97 5.73 21.79
N GLY A 184 -13.08 5.08 22.16
CA GLY A 184 -14.43 5.52 21.81
C GLY A 184 -14.66 5.78 20.32
N SER A 185 -15.17 6.98 20.01
CA SER A 185 -15.53 7.38 18.64
C SER A 185 -14.34 7.55 17.69
N ALA A 186 -13.15 7.90 18.19
CA ALA A 186 -11.96 7.95 17.33
C ALA A 186 -11.57 6.53 16.86
N ALA A 187 -11.64 5.53 17.75
CA ALA A 187 -11.27 4.16 17.40
C ALA A 187 -12.19 3.56 16.32
N SER A 188 -13.50 3.84 16.37
CA SER A 188 -14.44 3.38 15.34
C SER A 188 -14.18 4.06 14.00
N LYS A 189 -13.90 5.37 14.01
CA LYS A 189 -13.63 6.15 12.79
C LYS A 189 -12.31 5.77 12.14
N ILE A 190 -11.25 5.58 12.93
CA ILE A 190 -9.97 5.05 12.43
C ILE A 190 -10.13 3.65 11.84
N ARG A 191 -10.96 2.80 12.46
CA ARG A 191 -11.24 1.46 11.91
C ARG A 191 -11.95 1.53 10.56
N SER A 192 -12.91 2.45 10.40
CA SER A 192 -13.56 2.69 9.11
C SER A 192 -12.52 3.12 8.06
N ALA A 193 -11.73 4.16 8.37
CA ALA A 193 -10.69 4.66 7.48
C ALA A 193 -9.67 3.57 7.11
N LEU A 194 -9.30 2.69 8.05
CA LEU A 194 -8.39 1.57 7.78
C LEU A 194 -8.98 0.57 6.79
N ASN A 195 -10.29 0.31 6.86
CA ASN A 195 -10.96 -0.57 5.89
C ASN A 195 -10.99 0.08 4.50
N ASP A 196 -11.32 1.37 4.41
CA ASP A 196 -11.36 2.11 3.15
C ASP A 196 -9.97 2.13 2.49
N VAL A 197 -8.90 2.40 3.27
CA VAL A 197 -7.52 2.36 2.78
C VAL A 197 -7.10 0.96 2.34
N ARG A 198 -7.55 -0.09 3.04
CA ARG A 198 -7.29 -1.48 2.64
C ARG A 198 -8.00 -1.84 1.33
N GLU A 199 -9.18 -1.31 1.07
CA GLU A 199 -9.87 -1.48 -0.21
C GLU A 199 -9.08 -0.80 -1.34
N VAL A 200 -8.64 0.45 -1.13
CA VAL A 200 -7.76 1.16 -2.08
C VAL A 200 -6.47 0.37 -2.35
N GLN A 201 -5.86 -0.17 -1.29
CA GLN A 201 -4.67 -1.01 -1.40
C GLN A 201 -4.93 -2.27 -2.23
N GLN A 202 -6.06 -2.95 -2.01
CA GLN A 202 -6.44 -4.13 -2.76
C GLN A 202 -6.63 -3.83 -4.24
N LEU A 203 -7.35 -2.75 -4.58
CA LEU A 203 -7.58 -2.34 -5.97
C LEU A 203 -6.28 -1.95 -6.67
N PHE A 204 -5.40 -1.20 -5.99
CA PHE A 204 -4.09 -0.83 -6.52
C PHE A 204 -3.21 -2.06 -6.77
N ASN A 205 -3.19 -3.00 -5.82
CA ASN A 205 -2.45 -4.25 -5.97
C ASN A 205 -3.02 -5.11 -7.10
N GLN A 206 -4.35 -5.19 -7.25
CA GLN A 206 -4.99 -5.89 -8.37
C GLN A 206 -4.56 -5.30 -9.72
N GLN A 207 -4.55 -3.97 -9.85
CA GLN A 207 -4.13 -3.30 -11.07
C GLN A 207 -2.65 -3.54 -11.38
N ASN A 208 -1.77 -3.38 -10.39
CA ASN A 208 -0.34 -3.62 -10.55
C ASN A 208 -0.04 -5.09 -10.88
N HIS A 209 -0.71 -6.03 -10.21
CA HIS A 209 -0.58 -7.44 -10.50
C HIS A 209 -1.10 -7.78 -11.90
N GLY A 210 -2.21 -7.17 -12.35
CA GLY A 210 -2.71 -7.32 -13.71
C GLY A 210 -1.73 -6.83 -14.78
N GLN A 211 -1.12 -5.65 -14.56
CA GLN A 211 -0.09 -5.10 -15.45
C GLN A 211 1.18 -5.96 -15.44
N THR A 212 1.63 -6.38 -14.26
CA THR A 212 2.79 -7.25 -14.10
C THR A 212 2.54 -8.59 -14.79
N ARG A 213 1.38 -9.21 -14.59
CA ARG A 213 0.98 -10.45 -15.27
C ARG A 213 1.03 -10.31 -16.79
N ALA A 214 0.43 -9.25 -17.33
CA ALA A 214 0.43 -9.00 -18.78
C ALA A 214 1.85 -8.81 -19.33
N ARG A 215 2.72 -8.08 -18.60
CA ARG A 215 4.14 -7.95 -18.95
C ARG A 215 4.82 -9.31 -18.97
N LEU A 216 4.68 -10.09 -17.90
CA LEU A 216 5.29 -11.41 -17.78
C LEU A 216 4.84 -12.36 -18.90
N GLU A 217 3.54 -12.38 -19.23
CA GLU A 217 3.00 -13.18 -20.34
C GLU A 217 3.62 -12.79 -21.69
N SER A 218 3.84 -11.49 -21.92
CA SER A 218 4.46 -11.00 -23.16
C SER A 218 5.97 -11.26 -23.25
N GLU A 219 6.67 -11.24 -22.11
CA GLU A 219 8.12 -11.40 -22.02
C GLU A 219 8.56 -12.86 -21.87
N LEU A 220 7.64 -13.75 -21.48
CA LEU A 220 7.92 -15.17 -21.23
C LEU A 220 8.63 -15.85 -22.42
N PRO A 221 8.22 -15.68 -23.70
CA PRO A 221 8.93 -16.29 -24.82
C PRO A 221 10.42 -15.90 -24.89
N ALA A 222 10.74 -14.64 -24.58
CA ALA A 222 12.13 -14.18 -24.54
C ALA A 222 12.87 -14.78 -23.34
N ALA A 223 12.24 -14.81 -22.17
CA ALA A 223 12.80 -15.41 -20.96
C ALA A 223 13.10 -16.91 -21.14
N LEU A 224 12.29 -17.65 -21.89
CA LEU A 224 12.53 -19.07 -22.18
C LEU A 224 13.71 -19.35 -23.12
N THR A 225 14.31 -18.31 -23.72
CA THR A 225 15.49 -18.45 -24.58
C THR A 225 16.73 -17.74 -24.03
N ASN A 226 16.59 -16.99 -22.93
CA ASN A 226 17.67 -16.29 -22.26
C ASN A 226 17.60 -16.41 -20.72
N GLU A 227 18.57 -17.09 -20.10
CA GLU A 227 18.62 -17.30 -18.64
C GLU A 227 18.69 -16.00 -17.85
N ALA A 228 19.41 -14.98 -18.33
CA ALA A 228 19.49 -13.69 -17.65
C ALA A 228 18.12 -12.99 -17.64
N ALA A 229 17.35 -13.09 -18.72
CA ALA A 229 15.98 -12.59 -18.77
C ALA A 229 15.05 -13.38 -17.85
N ALA A 230 15.20 -14.72 -17.77
CA ALA A 230 14.47 -15.54 -16.81
C ALA A 230 14.78 -15.17 -15.35
N ARG A 231 16.06 -14.93 -15.03
CA ARG A 231 16.51 -14.47 -13.70
C ARG A 231 15.94 -13.10 -13.35
N ALA A 232 15.89 -12.18 -14.31
CA ALA A 232 15.28 -10.87 -14.11
C ALA A 232 13.76 -10.95 -13.91
N MET A 233 13.10 -11.89 -14.59
CA MET A 233 11.66 -12.14 -14.50
C MET A 233 11.24 -12.81 -13.18
N TRP A 234 12.13 -13.59 -12.57
CA TRP A 234 11.82 -14.45 -11.44
C TRP A 234 11.16 -13.73 -10.24
N PRO A 235 11.70 -12.59 -9.73
CA PRO A 235 11.13 -11.92 -8.56
C PRO A 235 9.71 -11.43 -8.80
N ASP A 236 9.41 -10.96 -10.01
CA ASP A 236 8.06 -10.52 -10.39
C ASP A 236 7.09 -11.69 -10.41
N ALA A 237 7.47 -12.80 -11.05
CA ALA A 237 6.66 -14.01 -11.06
C ALA A 237 6.43 -14.55 -9.64
N GLN A 238 7.46 -14.53 -8.78
CA GLN A 238 7.34 -14.90 -7.38
C GLN A 238 6.39 -13.96 -6.62
N SER A 239 6.45 -12.65 -6.85
CA SER A 239 5.53 -11.70 -6.19
C SER A 239 4.06 -11.96 -6.54
N LEU A 240 3.79 -12.37 -7.78
CA LEU A 240 2.43 -12.67 -8.25
C LEU A 240 1.83 -13.93 -7.60
N THR A 241 2.61 -14.76 -6.90
CA THR A 241 2.06 -15.88 -6.11
C THR A 241 1.25 -15.40 -4.90
N GLN A 242 1.38 -14.12 -4.51
CA GLN A 242 0.58 -13.50 -3.45
C GLN A 242 -0.53 -12.60 -4.01
N ALA A 243 -0.82 -12.68 -5.32
CA ALA A 243 -1.88 -11.89 -5.92
C ALA A 243 -3.26 -12.21 -5.31
N PRO A 244 -4.16 -11.22 -5.19
CA PRO A 244 -5.45 -11.44 -4.56
C PRO A 244 -6.35 -12.38 -5.37
N ASP A 245 -6.24 -12.37 -6.70
CA ASP A 245 -7.03 -13.24 -7.57
C ASP A 245 -6.29 -14.55 -7.91
N ALA A 246 -7.05 -15.66 -7.95
CA ALA A 246 -6.51 -16.98 -8.23
C ALA A 246 -5.94 -17.13 -9.64
N VAL A 247 -6.48 -16.40 -10.63
CA VAL A 247 -6.01 -16.48 -12.02
C VAL A 247 -4.57 -16.00 -12.13
N THR A 248 -4.22 -14.89 -11.47
CA THR A 248 -2.86 -14.35 -11.44
C THR A 248 -1.91 -15.25 -10.65
N ARG A 249 -2.32 -15.79 -9.49
CA ARG A 249 -1.49 -16.75 -8.73
C ARG A 249 -1.22 -18.03 -9.51
N ARG A 250 -2.22 -18.57 -10.20
CA ARG A 250 -2.07 -19.74 -11.07
C ARG A 250 -1.08 -19.45 -12.20
N LYS A 251 -1.22 -18.30 -12.87
CA LYS A 251 -0.31 -17.88 -13.93
C LYS A 251 1.13 -17.73 -13.43
N ALA A 252 1.31 -17.18 -12.23
CA ALA A 252 2.61 -17.09 -11.58
C ALA A 252 3.24 -18.47 -11.39
N ALA A 253 2.49 -19.45 -10.86
CA ALA A 253 2.96 -20.83 -10.70
C ALA A 253 3.34 -21.48 -12.05
N GLU A 254 2.55 -21.25 -13.12
CA GLU A 254 2.85 -21.72 -14.47
C GLU A 254 4.14 -21.11 -15.04
N ILE A 255 4.37 -19.81 -14.84
CA ILE A 255 5.57 -19.10 -15.30
C ILE A 255 6.80 -19.63 -14.54
N LEU A 256 6.74 -19.67 -13.20
CA LEU A 256 7.83 -20.18 -12.35
C LEU A 256 8.19 -21.61 -12.73
N THR A 257 7.19 -22.45 -12.99
CA THR A 257 7.38 -23.81 -13.51
C THR A 257 8.14 -23.78 -14.83
N GLN A 258 7.69 -23.02 -15.82
CA GLN A 258 8.34 -22.98 -17.13
C GLN A 258 9.78 -22.48 -17.06
N LEU A 259 10.07 -21.46 -16.24
CA LEU A 259 11.43 -20.96 -16.03
C LEU A 259 12.32 -22.00 -15.33
N GLY A 260 11.84 -22.60 -14.23
CA GLY A 260 12.60 -23.62 -13.49
C GLY A 260 12.84 -24.91 -14.28
N ARG A 261 11.94 -25.24 -15.21
CA ARG A 261 12.10 -26.36 -16.14
C ARG A 261 13.15 -26.10 -17.22
N THR A 262 13.24 -24.86 -17.67
CA THR A 262 14.19 -24.46 -18.72
C THR A 262 15.60 -24.25 -18.16
N TYR A 263 15.71 -23.66 -16.97
CA TYR A 263 16.99 -23.34 -16.34
C TYR A 263 17.12 -24.06 -15.00
N GLY A 264 17.97 -25.09 -14.95
CA GLY A 264 18.17 -25.89 -13.73
C GLY A 264 18.58 -25.06 -12.51
N GLY A 265 19.27 -23.92 -12.71
CA GLY A 265 19.60 -22.99 -11.63
C GLY A 265 18.39 -22.34 -10.95
N LEU A 266 17.22 -22.34 -11.58
CA LEU A 266 15.96 -21.84 -11.02
C LEU A 266 15.04 -22.95 -10.49
N ALA A 267 15.38 -24.23 -10.73
CA ALA A 267 14.50 -25.34 -10.38
C ALA A 267 14.27 -25.47 -8.87
N ALA A 268 15.34 -25.38 -8.05
CA ALA A 268 15.25 -25.47 -6.59
C ALA A 268 14.46 -24.29 -5.98
N GLU A 269 14.68 -23.08 -6.49
CA GLU A 269 13.90 -21.89 -6.11
C GLU A 269 12.42 -22.07 -6.48
N GLY A 270 12.15 -22.70 -7.62
CA GLY A 270 10.81 -23.03 -8.08
C GLY A 270 10.09 -24.00 -7.17
N VAL A 271 10.75 -25.09 -6.77
CA VAL A 271 10.20 -26.04 -5.79
C VAL A 271 9.84 -25.33 -4.49
N THR A 272 10.77 -24.54 -3.95
CA THR A 272 10.55 -23.79 -2.70
C THR A 272 9.36 -22.84 -2.83
N THR A 273 9.30 -22.07 -3.92
CA THR A 273 8.22 -21.08 -4.13
C THR A 273 6.87 -21.75 -4.34
N LEU A 274 6.80 -22.78 -5.19
CA LEU A 274 5.57 -23.52 -5.48
C LEU A 274 5.03 -24.24 -4.24
N ALA A 275 5.89 -24.81 -3.40
CA ALA A 275 5.47 -25.49 -2.16
C ALA A 275 4.70 -24.56 -1.19
N THR A 276 4.96 -23.24 -1.23
CA THR A 276 4.20 -22.26 -0.42
C THR A 276 2.72 -22.18 -0.81
N LEU A 277 2.38 -22.55 -2.05
CA LEU A 277 1.03 -22.50 -2.60
C LEU A 277 0.25 -23.81 -2.43
N ASN A 278 0.81 -24.83 -1.78
CA ASN A 278 0.11 -26.10 -1.52
C ASN A 278 -1.16 -25.92 -0.68
N LYS A 279 -1.28 -24.81 0.05
CA LYS A 279 -2.44 -24.46 0.88
C LYS A 279 -3.29 -23.34 0.27
N ASP A 280 -3.10 -23.02 -1.00
CA ASP A 280 -3.92 -22.02 -1.68
C ASP A 280 -5.40 -22.41 -1.59
N MET A 281 -6.28 -21.42 -1.40
CA MET A 281 -7.71 -21.67 -1.32
C MET A 281 -8.30 -22.16 -2.63
N ASP A 282 -7.72 -21.76 -3.76
CA ASP A 282 -8.22 -22.12 -5.09
C ASP A 282 -7.63 -23.45 -5.58
N PRO A 283 -8.46 -24.45 -5.92
CA PRO A 283 -7.97 -25.75 -6.39
C PRO A 283 -7.26 -25.65 -7.75
N GLY A 284 -7.55 -24.64 -8.58
CA GLY A 284 -6.85 -24.40 -9.84
C GLY A 284 -5.40 -23.95 -9.64
N VAL A 285 -5.12 -23.17 -8.58
CA VAL A 285 -3.75 -22.82 -8.18
C VAL A 285 -3.03 -24.07 -7.67
N ARG A 286 -3.64 -24.84 -6.76
CA ARG A 286 -3.04 -26.07 -6.23
C ARG A 286 -2.78 -27.10 -7.35
N LEU A 287 -3.67 -27.22 -8.33
CA LEU A 287 -3.47 -28.08 -9.50
C LEU A 287 -2.24 -27.66 -10.31
N ALA A 288 -2.07 -26.36 -10.60
CA ALA A 288 -0.90 -25.85 -11.33
C ALA A 288 0.41 -26.08 -10.55
N VAL A 289 0.36 -25.94 -9.22
CA VAL A 289 1.49 -26.26 -8.32
C VAL A 289 1.85 -27.73 -8.40
N THR A 290 0.87 -28.64 -8.27
CA THR A 290 1.09 -30.08 -8.39
C THR A 290 1.69 -30.45 -9.75
N GLN A 291 1.17 -29.88 -10.83
CA GLN A 291 1.72 -30.08 -12.18
C GLN A 291 3.17 -29.59 -12.23
N GLY A 292 3.43 -28.39 -11.74
CA GLY A 292 4.75 -27.78 -11.77
C GLY A 292 5.79 -28.57 -11.00
N LEU A 293 5.49 -28.95 -9.76
CA LEU A 293 6.34 -29.79 -8.92
C LEU A 293 6.63 -31.14 -9.58
N GLY A 294 5.61 -31.83 -10.10
CA GLY A 294 5.80 -33.08 -10.82
C GLY A 294 6.71 -32.94 -12.05
N MET A 295 6.51 -31.89 -12.85
CA MET A 295 7.35 -31.63 -14.03
C MET A 295 8.79 -31.28 -13.67
N LEU A 296 9.00 -30.47 -12.62
CA LEU A 296 10.33 -30.11 -12.15
C LEU A 296 11.09 -31.34 -11.66
N GLY A 297 10.46 -32.24 -10.90
CA GLY A 297 11.12 -33.44 -10.38
C GLY A 297 11.44 -34.46 -11.48
N MET A 298 10.60 -34.52 -12.51
CA MET A 298 10.85 -35.36 -13.69
C MET A 298 12.03 -34.87 -14.54
N GLN A 299 12.36 -33.58 -14.49
CA GLN A 299 13.48 -32.98 -15.21
C GLN A 299 14.74 -32.81 -14.36
N ASN A 300 14.59 -32.73 -13.03
CA ASN A 300 15.68 -32.54 -12.08
C ASN A 300 15.63 -33.64 -11.01
N PRO A 301 16.16 -34.83 -11.28
CA PRO A 301 16.13 -35.96 -10.35
C PRO A 301 16.74 -35.65 -8.97
N ALA A 302 17.73 -34.75 -8.92
CA ALA A 302 18.35 -34.30 -7.67
C ALA A 302 17.38 -33.58 -6.71
N LEU A 303 16.25 -33.07 -7.22
CA LEU A 303 15.21 -32.41 -6.43
C LEU A 303 14.04 -33.35 -6.09
N ALA A 304 14.09 -34.61 -6.51
CA ALA A 304 12.95 -35.52 -6.38
C ALA A 304 12.52 -35.73 -4.93
N ALA A 305 13.47 -35.82 -3.98
CA ALA A 305 13.17 -35.97 -2.56
C ALA A 305 12.42 -34.73 -2.01
N ASP A 306 12.92 -33.52 -2.24
CA ASP A 306 12.27 -32.28 -1.80
C ASP A 306 10.88 -32.12 -2.41
N ILE A 307 10.70 -32.57 -3.65
CA ILE A 307 9.42 -32.54 -4.36
C ILE A 307 8.44 -33.58 -3.80
N LEU A 308 8.90 -34.77 -3.39
CA LEU A 308 8.05 -35.74 -2.70
C LEU A 308 7.49 -35.15 -1.41
N VAL A 309 8.33 -34.49 -0.61
CA VAL A 309 7.92 -33.76 0.60
C VAL A 309 6.88 -32.69 0.27
N ALA A 310 7.11 -31.90 -0.79
CA ALA A 310 6.17 -30.87 -1.22
C ALA A 310 4.84 -31.46 -1.74
N LEU A 311 4.85 -32.60 -2.43
CA LEU A 311 3.64 -33.22 -2.99
C LEU A 311 2.83 -34.02 -1.96
N GLN A 312 3.46 -34.54 -0.90
CA GLN A 312 2.82 -35.35 0.12
C GLN A 312 1.48 -34.77 0.63
N PRO A 313 1.37 -33.51 1.09
CA PRO A 313 0.11 -32.97 1.56
C PRO A 313 -0.97 -32.90 0.48
N LEU A 314 -0.58 -32.79 -0.80
CA LEU A 314 -1.52 -32.71 -1.92
C LEU A 314 -2.09 -34.07 -2.32
N THR A 315 -1.46 -35.19 -1.96
CA THR A 315 -2.00 -36.54 -2.26
C THR A 315 -3.31 -36.86 -1.54
N LEU A 316 -3.61 -36.10 -0.49
CA LEU A 316 -4.84 -36.16 0.29
C LEU A 316 -5.65 -34.86 0.19
N ASP A 317 -5.47 -34.10 -0.89
CA ASP A 317 -6.22 -32.87 -1.13
C ASP A 317 -7.74 -33.14 -1.16
N THR A 318 -8.51 -32.17 -0.69
CA THR A 318 -9.98 -32.22 -0.73
C THR A 318 -10.54 -32.21 -2.15
N ASP A 319 -9.79 -31.66 -3.12
CA ASP A 319 -10.12 -31.72 -4.54
C ASP A 319 -9.54 -33.00 -5.16
N PRO A 320 -10.37 -33.93 -5.66
CA PRO A 320 -9.88 -35.20 -6.21
C PRO A 320 -8.94 -35.05 -7.40
N MET A 321 -9.06 -33.97 -8.19
CA MET A 321 -8.19 -33.74 -9.34
C MET A 321 -6.78 -33.39 -8.88
N VAL A 322 -6.66 -32.53 -7.87
CA VAL A 322 -5.37 -32.18 -7.24
C VAL A 322 -4.75 -33.42 -6.61
N ALA A 323 -5.53 -34.17 -5.82
CA ALA A 323 -5.07 -35.40 -5.17
C ALA A 323 -4.62 -36.47 -6.18
N GLY A 324 -5.43 -36.74 -7.19
CA GLY A 324 -5.14 -37.73 -8.22
C GLY A 324 -3.89 -37.38 -9.02
N LEU A 325 -3.65 -36.10 -9.29
CA LEU A 325 -2.44 -35.64 -9.96
C LEU A 325 -1.21 -35.74 -9.05
N ALA A 326 -1.33 -35.40 -7.77
CA ALA A 326 -0.23 -35.50 -6.81
C ALA A 326 0.20 -36.96 -6.62
N VAL A 327 -0.77 -37.87 -6.50
CA VAL A 327 -0.55 -39.32 -6.48
C VAL A 327 0.20 -39.78 -7.73
N ASN A 328 -0.19 -39.30 -8.91
CA ASN A 328 0.53 -39.64 -10.14
C ASN A 328 1.96 -39.12 -10.16
N ALA A 329 2.18 -37.87 -9.75
CA ALA A 329 3.51 -37.28 -9.69
C ALA A 329 4.42 -38.04 -8.72
N VAL A 330 3.94 -38.35 -7.51
CA VAL A 330 4.66 -39.15 -6.51
C VAL A 330 5.02 -40.54 -7.05
N GLY A 331 4.05 -41.26 -7.63
CA GLY A 331 4.30 -42.59 -8.18
C GLY A 331 5.32 -42.59 -9.32
N MET A 332 5.24 -41.61 -10.22
CA MET A 332 6.22 -41.45 -11.30
C MET A 332 7.62 -41.09 -10.80
N LEU A 333 7.73 -40.25 -9.77
CA LEU A 333 9.01 -39.89 -9.17
C LEU A 333 9.64 -41.08 -8.44
N GLY A 334 8.87 -41.83 -7.66
CA GLY A 334 9.36 -43.06 -7.01
C GLY A 334 9.85 -44.09 -8.03
N ALA A 335 9.09 -44.30 -9.12
CA ALA A 335 9.45 -45.29 -10.14
C ALA A 335 10.72 -44.90 -10.92
N ARG A 336 11.04 -43.61 -11.01
CA ARG A 336 12.24 -43.10 -11.69
C ARG A 336 13.45 -42.97 -10.78
N ASN A 337 13.26 -42.94 -9.46
CA ASN A 337 14.31 -42.76 -8.48
C ASN A 337 14.25 -43.95 -7.51
N PRO A 338 14.94 -45.06 -7.80
CA PRO A 338 14.87 -46.28 -6.99
C PRO A 338 15.11 -46.06 -5.50
N ASP A 339 16.02 -45.13 -5.15
CA ASP A 339 16.34 -44.77 -3.76
C ASP A 339 15.18 -44.10 -3.01
N LEU A 340 14.16 -43.60 -3.73
CA LEU A 340 12.97 -42.95 -3.18
C LEU A 340 11.72 -43.85 -3.25
N THR A 341 11.87 -45.12 -3.64
CA THR A 341 10.75 -46.07 -3.78
C THR A 341 9.99 -46.24 -2.47
N ASP A 342 10.70 -46.38 -1.36
CA ASP A 342 10.10 -46.57 -0.02
C ASP A 342 9.35 -45.31 0.42
N GLU A 343 9.92 -44.13 0.18
CA GLU A 343 9.28 -42.85 0.51
C GLU A 343 8.03 -42.62 -0.33
N ALA A 344 8.10 -42.85 -1.64
CA ALA A 344 6.93 -42.78 -2.52
C ALA A 344 5.85 -43.78 -2.10
N THR A 345 6.21 -45.01 -1.73
CA THR A 345 5.29 -46.04 -1.23
C THR A 345 4.61 -45.59 0.07
N ALA A 346 5.35 -45.00 1.00
CA ALA A 346 4.81 -44.47 2.24
C ALA A 346 3.82 -43.33 2.00
N ILE A 347 4.10 -42.44 1.03
CA ILE A 347 3.20 -41.33 0.66
C ILE A 347 1.93 -41.85 -0.03
N LEU A 348 2.04 -42.86 -0.90
CA LEU A 348 0.91 -43.40 -1.67
C LEU A 348 -0.04 -44.30 -0.86
N THR A 349 0.45 -44.94 0.20
CA THR A 349 -0.33 -45.90 1.00
C THR A 349 -1.61 -45.30 1.60
N PRO A 350 -1.59 -44.10 2.21
CA PRO A 350 -2.83 -43.43 2.64
C PRO A 350 -3.79 -43.13 1.49
N ALA A 351 -3.28 -42.69 0.32
CA ALA A 351 -4.11 -42.35 -0.84
C ALA A 351 -4.83 -43.57 -1.46
N ALA A 352 -4.27 -44.77 -1.30
CA ALA A 352 -4.92 -46.04 -1.65
C ALA A 352 -6.18 -46.35 -0.81
N GLN A 353 -6.35 -45.67 0.33
CA GLN A 353 -7.56 -45.75 1.16
C GLN A 353 -8.56 -44.63 0.86
N SER A 354 -8.30 -43.80 -0.16
CA SER A 354 -9.21 -42.71 -0.53
C SER A 354 -10.60 -43.23 -0.91
N THR A 355 -11.63 -42.47 -0.53
CA THR A 355 -13.01 -42.73 -0.94
C THR A 355 -13.20 -42.43 -2.44
N ASP A 356 -12.44 -41.47 -2.97
CA ASP A 356 -12.43 -41.15 -4.39
C ASP A 356 -11.82 -42.29 -5.23
N THR A 357 -12.55 -42.73 -6.25
CA THR A 357 -12.19 -43.89 -7.08
C THR A 357 -10.95 -43.62 -7.94
N MET A 358 -10.77 -42.39 -8.42
CA MET A 358 -9.62 -42.01 -9.24
C MET A 358 -8.34 -41.95 -8.40
N VAL A 359 -8.40 -41.29 -7.24
CA VAL A 359 -7.26 -41.20 -6.31
C VAL A 359 -6.82 -42.59 -5.86
N ARG A 360 -7.78 -43.40 -5.38
CA ARG A 360 -7.53 -44.77 -4.94
C ARG A 360 -6.97 -45.64 -6.07
N GLY A 361 -7.57 -45.56 -7.27
CA GLY A 361 -7.13 -46.30 -8.45
C GLY A 361 -5.70 -45.95 -8.85
N ASN A 362 -5.37 -44.66 -8.93
CA ASN A 362 -4.02 -44.20 -9.28
C ASN A 362 -2.99 -44.66 -8.23
N ALA A 363 -3.31 -44.55 -6.94
CA ALA A 363 -2.41 -44.95 -5.87
C ALA A 363 -2.10 -46.46 -5.92
N ASN A 364 -3.13 -47.31 -6.02
CA ASN A 364 -2.96 -48.75 -6.15
C ASN A 364 -2.14 -49.14 -7.39
N ASN A 365 -2.38 -48.48 -8.52
CA ASN A 365 -1.65 -48.72 -9.76
C ASN A 365 -0.16 -48.39 -9.63
N HIS A 366 0.21 -47.32 -8.93
CA HIS A 366 1.62 -46.96 -8.72
C HIS A 366 2.26 -47.82 -7.63
N LEU A 367 1.57 -48.13 -6.53
CA LEU A 367 2.06 -49.06 -5.51
C LEU A 367 2.40 -50.43 -6.09
N GLN A 368 1.58 -50.96 -7.00
CA GLN A 368 1.87 -52.22 -7.68
C GLN A 368 3.15 -52.16 -8.52
N LYS A 369 3.47 -51.00 -9.12
CA LYS A 369 4.67 -50.81 -9.94
C LYS A 369 5.93 -50.57 -9.11
N LEU A 370 5.77 -50.06 -7.89
CA LEU A 370 6.85 -49.81 -6.94
C LEU A 370 7.17 -51.04 -6.08
N ALA A 371 6.33 -52.07 -6.13
CA ALA A 371 6.58 -53.33 -5.43
C ALA A 371 7.86 -54.02 -5.96
N PRO A 372 8.71 -54.57 -5.08
CA PRO A 372 10.01 -55.15 -5.43
C PRO A 372 9.93 -56.42 -6.29
#